data_AF-A0A2D8ART0-F1
#
_entry.id   AF-A0A2D8ART0-F1
#
_cell.length_a   1.000
_cell.length_b   1.000
_cell.length_c   1.000
_cell.angle_alpha   90.00
_cell.angle_beta   90.00
_cell.angle_gamma   90.00
#
_symmetry.space_group_name_H-M   'P 1'
#
loop_
_entity.id
_entity.type
_entity.pdbx_description
1 polymer ?
#
loop_
_entity_poly.entity_id
_entity_poly.type
_entity_poly.pdbx_seq_one_letter_code
_entity_poly.pdbx_strand_id
1 'polypeptide(L)' 'MAKMRTFTFYAEGEEPKDVEALGFRRAVKSFQGGSKAKQVRVEWEAKKGGMYEKLQMLPLGRSKKLGK' A
#
# COMPACT_ATOMS: atom_id res chain seq x y z
N MET A 1 20.64 -0.65 -7.87
CA MET A 1 20.13 -0.28 -6.53
C MET A 1 18.62 -0.36 -6.52
N ALA A 2 18.05 -1.04 -5.52
CA ALA A 2 16.61 -1.00 -5.30
C ALA A 2 16.30 0.33 -4.60
N LYS A 3 15.68 1.28 -5.33
CA LYS A 3 15.33 2.59 -4.80
C LYS A 3 14.08 2.45 -3.93
N MET A 4 14.18 2.77 -2.65
CA MET A 4 13.02 2.92 -1.77
C MET A 4 12.11 4.01 -2.33
N ARG A 5 10.81 3.78 -2.28
CA ARG A 5 9.79 4.74 -2.69
C ARG A 5 8.82 4.91 -1.54
N THR A 6 8.37 6.15 -1.36
CA THR A 6 7.33 6.49 -0.41
C THR A 6 5.98 6.27 -1.08
N PHE A 7 5.12 5.52 -0.40
CA PHE A 7 3.75 5.25 -0.79
C PHE A 7 2.84 5.83 0.28
N THR A 8 2.03 6.82 -0.08
CA THR A 8 1.06 7.43 0.82
C THR A 8 -0.26 6.69 0.69
N PHE A 9 -0.74 6.12 1.80
CA PHE A 9 -1.98 5.35 1.87
C PHE A 9 -3.07 6.18 2.51
N TYR A 10 -4.15 6.41 1.77
CA TYR A 10 -5.39 7.02 2.23
C TYR A 10 -6.42 5.91 2.43
N ALA A 11 -6.71 5.59 3.69
CA ALA A 11 -7.77 4.67 4.07
C ALA A 11 -9.03 5.45 4.46
N GLU A 12 -10.20 4.91 4.12
CA GLU A 12 -11.47 5.54 4.46
C GLU A 12 -11.68 5.53 5.99
N GLY A 13 -11.65 6.71 6.61
CA GLY A 13 -11.80 6.89 8.06
C GLY A 13 -10.51 6.74 8.89
N GLU A 14 -9.34 6.62 8.26
CA GLU A 14 -8.03 6.66 8.93
C GLU A 14 -7.18 7.81 8.38
N GLU A 15 -6.23 8.29 9.19
CA GLU A 15 -5.22 9.26 8.75
C GLU A 15 -4.33 8.68 7.64
N PRO A 16 -3.86 9.52 6.71
CA PRO A 16 -2.93 9.10 5.68
C PRO A 16 -1.64 8.54 6.30
N LYS A 17 -1.20 7.37 5.84
CA LYS A 17 0.03 6.72 6.31
C LYS A 17 1.04 6.62 5.19
N ASP A 18 2.23 7.15 5.43
CA ASP A 18 3.37 7.00 4.54
C ASP A 18 4.12 5.71 4.84
N VAL A 19 4.31 4.89 3.82
CA VAL A 19 5.07 3.64 3.91
C VAL A 19 6.19 3.67 2.89
N GLU A 20 7.42 3.60 3.38
CA GLU A 20 8.60 3.45 2.52
C GLU A 20 8.82 1.98 2.19
N ALA A 21 8.81 1.66 0.89
CA ALA A 21 9.06 0.31 0.43
C ALA A 21 9.77 0.28 -0.92
N LEU A 22 10.37 -0.87 -1.24
CA LEU A 22 10.98 -1.10 -2.55
C LEU A 22 9.97 -1.16 -3.71
N GLY A 23 8.68 -1.32 -3.41
CA GLY A 23 7.64 -1.41 -4.42
C GLY A 23 6.23 -1.54 -3.84
N PHE A 24 5.24 -1.25 -4.70
CA PHE A 24 3.82 -1.16 -4.34
C PHE A 24 3.31 -2.39 -3.57
N ARG A 25 3.57 -3.59 -4.07
CA ARG A 25 3.12 -4.84 -3.44
C ARG A 25 3.65 -5.02 -2.02
N ARG A 26 4.87 -4.55 -1.72
CA ARG A 26 5.44 -4.60 -0.36
C ARG A 26 4.83 -3.53 0.53
N ALA A 27 4.64 -2.32 0.00
CA ALA A 27 4.00 -1.23 0.72
C ALA A 27 2.58 -1.61 1.18
N VAL A 28 1.76 -2.13 0.26
CA VAL A 28 0.38 -2.56 0.54
C VAL A 28 0.35 -3.70 1.56
N LYS A 29 1.30 -4.64 1.49
CA LYS A 29 1.43 -5.72 2.47
C LYS A 29 1.81 -5.23 3.87
N SER A 30 2.66 -4.22 3.96
CA SER A 30 3.03 -3.59 5.23
C SER A 30 1.84 -2.83 5.82
N PHE A 31 1.11 -2.08 4.99
CA PHE A 31 -0.06 -1.32 5.39
C PHE A 31 -1.19 -2.21 5.91
N GLN A 32 -1.57 -3.27 5.18
CA GLN A 32 -2.67 -4.16 5.56
C GLN A 32 -2.41 -4.97 6.85
N GLY A 33 -1.17 -5.04 7.34
CA GLY A 33 -0.85 -5.69 8.60
C GLY A 33 -1.31 -4.88 9.83
N GLY A 34 -1.45 -3.56 9.68
CA GLY A 34 -1.81 -2.63 10.76
C GLY A 34 -3.13 -1.89 10.56
N SER A 35 -3.82 -2.06 9.43
CA SER A 35 -5.10 -1.41 9.12
C SER A 35 -6.18 -2.44 8.82
N LYS A 36 -7.41 -2.15 9.24
CA LYS A 36 -8.62 -2.96 8.93
C LYS A 36 -9.38 -2.44 7.70
N ALA A 37 -8.82 -1.46 6.98
CA ALA A 37 -9.45 -0.87 5.81
C ALA A 37 -9.71 -1.94 4.73
N LYS A 38 -10.90 -1.90 4.12
CA LYS A 38 -11.27 -2.77 3.00
C LYS A 38 -10.76 -2.24 1.66
N GLN A 39 -10.53 -0.93 1.58
CA GLN A 39 -10.10 -0.23 0.39
C GLN A 39 -9.16 0.91 0.80
N VAL A 40 -8.10 1.10 0.03
CA VAL A 40 -7.13 2.19 0.22
C VAL A 40 -6.80 2.83 -1.11
N ARG A 41 -6.71 4.17 -1.13
CA ARG A 41 -6.12 4.91 -2.23
C ARG A 41 -4.63 5.07 -1.93
N VAL A 42 -3.78 4.71 -2.87
CA VAL A 42 -2.33 4.74 -2.70
C VAL A 42 -1.75 5.67 -3.74
N GLU A 43 -0.94 6.62 -3.28
CA GLU A 43 -0.25 7.58 -4.14
C GLU A 43 1.26 7.40 -4.00
N TRP A 44 1.99 7.37 -5.12
CA TRP A 44 3.44 7.27 -5.11
C TRP A 44 4.07 7.90 -6.36
N GLU A 45 5.31 8.36 -6.20
CA GLU A 45 6.10 8.86 -7.32
C GLU A 45 6.73 7.71 -8.13
N ALA A 46 6.50 7.68 -9.45
CA ALA A 46 7.09 6.67 -10.30
C ALA A 46 8.56 6.92 -10.61
N LYS A 47 9.26 5.82 -10.93
CA LYS A 47 10.69 5.82 -11.27
C LYS A 47 11.04 6.70 -12.48
N LYS A 48 10.08 6.94 -13.39
CA LYS A 48 10.27 7.74 -14.62
C LYS A 48 9.69 9.16 -14.50
N GLY A 49 9.33 9.60 -13.29
CA GLY A 49 8.57 10.83 -13.08
C GLY A 49 7.06 10.60 -13.23
N GLY A 50 6.27 11.42 -12.54
CA GLY A 50 4.82 11.35 -12.48
C GLY A 50 4.31 10.75 -11.16
N MET A 51 3.26 11.37 -10.63
CA MET A 51 2.48 10.83 -9.51
C MET A 51 1.54 9.75 -10.03
N TYR A 52 1.60 8.57 -9.43
CA TYR A 52 0.70 7.46 -9.71
C TYR A 52 -0.24 7.32 -8.53
N GLU A 53 -1.51 7.20 -8.87
CA GLU A 53 -2.58 6.90 -7.93
C GLU A 53 -3.17 5.54 -8.26
N LYS A 54 -3.49 4.78 -7.22
CA LYS A 54 -4.24 3.55 -7.38
C LYS A 54 -5.17 3.30 -6.21
N LEU A 55 -6.42 3.01 -6.55
CA LEU A 55 -7.37 2.40 -5.64
C LEU A 55 -7.05 0.91 -5.50
N GLN A 56 -6.80 0.45 -4.27
CA GLN A 56 -6.44 -0.92 -3.97
C GLN A 56 -7.41 -1.50 -2.96
N MET A 57 -8.09 -2.58 -3.36
CA MET A 57 -8.88 -3.39 -2.45
C MET A 57 -7.94 -4.26 -1.59
N LEU A 58 -8.25 -4.35 -0.31
CA LEU A 58 -7.56 -5.17 0.68
C LEU A 58 -8.46 -6.34 1.10
N PRO A 59 -7.88 -7.50 1.45
CA PRO A 59 -6.45 -7.79 1.53
C PRO A 59 -5.81 -8.03 0.14
N LEU A 60 -4.63 -7.47 -0.07
CA LEU A 60 -3.79 -7.77 -1.23
C LEU A 60 -3.01 -9.07 -0.97
N GLY A 61 -3.60 -10.19 -1.40
CA GLY A 61 -2.98 -11.52 -1.26
C GLY A 61 -4.00 -12.61 -0.97
N ARG A 62 -3.63 -13.56 -0.13
CA ARG A 62 -4.51 -14.67 0.25
C ARG A 62 -5.56 -14.14 1.24
N SER A 63 -6.82 -14.09 0.80
CA SER A 63 -7.98 -13.66 1.60
C SER A 63 -8.26 -14.56 2.80
N LYS A 64 -7.77 -15.81 2.79
CA LYS A 64 -7.77 -16.71 3.94
C LYS A 64 -6.35 -17.23 4.18
N LYS A 65 -5.73 -16.91 5.32
CA LYS A 65 -4.55 -17.64 5.78
C LYS A 65 -5.05 -19.05 6.13
N LEU A 66 -4.90 -19.99 5.21
CA LEU A 66 -5.15 -21.41 5.49
C LEU A 66 -4.04 -21.86 6.44
N GLY A 67 -4.36 -21.96 7.73
CA GLY A 67 -3.48 -22.55 8.75
C GLY A 67 -2.98 -21.56 9.81
N LYS A 68 -3.52 -21.78 11.02
CA LYS A 68 -3.04 -21.45 12.39
C LYS A 68 -2.31 -20.13 12.63
#